data_AF-A0A0Q8QKR4-F1
#
_entry.id   AF-A0A0Q8QKR4-F1
#
_cell.length_a   1.000
_cell.length_b   1.000
_cell.length_c   1.000
_cell.angle_alpha   90.00
_cell.angle_beta   90.00
_cell.angle_gamma   90.00
#
_symmetry.space_group_name_H-M   'P 1'
#
loop_
_entity.id
_entity.type
_entity.pdbx_description
1 polymer ?
#
loop_
_entity_poly.entity_id
_entity_poly.type
_entity_poly.pdbx_seq_one_letter_code
_entity_poly.pdbx_strand_id
1 'polypeptide(L)'
;MLVLFSFRENGVKGIRQVILASVLGMAGNILYAYGRELSPFFAYELANGVYAAASAAVLAGYRQLFKRPAHVRTLAATVAGLTAAIGYFHYVYNSFPARTAVASLYQVGIAVAIGYTLLQARNEWRRPYYPKLFILAMCSMIAVGHTFRVLHQFTVENAPASLLEPSGWNVLMLSAGAFALPVLAFGALLIAHRRIVLLAEYAANHDYLTGAWSRPAFFDIGNREMSRASRTGKSMALLLVDLDNFKPVNDTHGHAAGDRVLTEFVHEVLQELRSIDSLCLRRPSS
;
A
#
# COMPACT_ATOMS: atom_id res chain seq x y z
N MET A 1 12.67 -3.81 6.26
CA MET A 1 12.92 -4.75 5.14
C MET A 1 12.39 -6.15 5.41
N LEU A 2 12.86 -6.83 6.46
CA LEU A 2 12.43 -8.20 6.80
C LEU A 2 10.91 -8.35 6.88
N VAL A 3 10.23 -7.38 7.50
CA VAL A 3 8.76 -7.35 7.56
C VAL A 3 8.11 -7.24 6.19
N LEU A 4 8.66 -6.49 5.22
CA LEU A 4 8.05 -6.41 3.89
C LEU A 4 8.23 -7.70 3.07
N PHE A 5 9.32 -8.42 3.29
CA PHE A 5 9.58 -9.69 2.60
C PHE A 5 8.55 -10.77 2.96
N SER A 6 8.05 -10.82 4.21
CA SER A 6 7.01 -11.78 4.59
C SER A 6 5.66 -11.53 3.89
N PHE A 7 5.39 -10.32 3.40
CA PHE A 7 4.17 -10.03 2.63
C PHE A 7 4.29 -10.39 1.15
N ARG A 8 5.51 -10.62 0.64
CA ARG A 8 5.73 -11.06 -0.75
C ARG A 8 5.15 -12.46 -0.99
N GLU A 9 5.26 -13.33 0.00
CA GLU A 9 4.75 -14.71 -0.06
C GLU A 9 3.21 -14.76 -0.09
N ASN A 10 2.55 -13.72 0.42
CA ASN A 10 1.09 -13.60 0.49
C ASN A 10 0.44 -12.99 -0.78
N GLY A 11 1.19 -12.82 -1.88
CA GLY A 11 0.63 -12.40 -3.17
C GLY A 11 0.13 -10.95 -3.27
N VAL A 12 0.44 -10.09 -2.30
CA VAL A 12 0.01 -8.68 -2.30
C VAL A 12 0.75 -7.89 -3.41
N LYS A 13 0.03 -7.57 -4.49
CA LYS A 13 0.55 -6.75 -5.60
C LYS A 13 1.08 -5.40 -5.10
N GLY A 14 2.20 -4.94 -5.64
CA GLY A 14 2.85 -3.67 -5.27
C GLY A 14 3.94 -3.78 -4.19
N ILE A 15 3.93 -4.81 -3.34
CA ILE A 15 4.92 -4.95 -2.26
C ILE A 15 6.34 -5.15 -2.81
N ARG A 16 6.51 -5.88 -3.91
CA ARG A 16 7.81 -6.07 -4.55
C ARG A 16 8.44 -4.72 -4.97
N GLN A 17 7.63 -3.80 -5.48
CA GLN A 17 8.08 -2.47 -5.90
C GLN A 17 8.43 -1.60 -4.70
N VAL A 18 7.69 -1.71 -3.59
CA VAL A 18 8.02 -1.02 -2.33
C VAL A 18 9.33 -1.55 -1.73
N ILE A 19 9.57 -2.87 -1.75
CA ILE A 19 10.85 -3.45 -1.33
C ILE A 19 11.99 -2.93 -2.22
N LEU A 20 11.82 -2.98 -3.54
CA LEU A 20 12.79 -2.46 -4.49
C LEU A 20 13.10 -0.99 -4.20
N ALA A 21 12.07 -0.18 -3.96
CA ALA A 21 12.23 1.22 -3.60
C ALA A 21 13.04 1.43 -2.33
N SER A 22 12.79 0.64 -1.29
CA SER A 22 13.56 0.73 -0.05
C SER A 22 15.02 0.30 -0.25
N VAL A 23 15.32 -0.68 -1.12
CA VAL A 23 16.69 -1.11 -1.43
C VAL A 23 17.42 0.00 -2.20
N LEU A 24 16.78 0.53 -3.24
CA LEU A 24 17.33 1.63 -4.03
C LEU A 24 17.51 2.89 -3.18
N GLY A 25 16.56 3.21 -2.30
CA GLY A 25 16.65 4.35 -1.39
C GLY A 25 17.84 4.23 -0.44
N MET A 26 18.07 3.04 0.11
CA MET A 26 19.25 2.78 0.95
C MET A 26 20.55 2.92 0.15
N ALA A 27 20.62 2.37 -1.06
CA ALA A 27 21.77 2.54 -1.95
C ALA A 27 22.02 4.02 -2.28
N GLY A 28 20.98 4.79 -2.57
CA GLY A 28 21.08 6.23 -2.82
C GLY A 28 21.60 7.01 -1.61
N ASN A 29 21.13 6.70 -0.40
CA ASN A 29 21.63 7.33 0.83
C ASN A 29 23.12 7.01 1.08
N ILE A 30 23.56 5.77 0.79
CA ILE A 30 24.98 5.40 0.89
C ILE A 30 25.81 6.19 -0.12
N LEU A 31 25.37 6.30 -1.37
CA LEU A 31 26.05 7.11 -2.40
C LEU A 31 26.19 8.57 -1.97
N TYR A 32 25.16 9.16 -1.35
CA TYR A 32 25.25 10.51 -0.78
C TYR A 32 26.21 10.62 0.40
N ALA A 33 26.20 9.62 1.30
CA ALA A 33 27.08 9.61 2.47
C ALA A 33 28.57 9.57 2.08
N TYR A 34 28.91 8.79 1.04
CA TYR A 34 30.28 8.68 0.50
C TYR A 34 30.57 9.69 -0.62
N GLY A 35 29.70 10.69 -0.85
CA GLY A 35 29.81 11.58 -2.00
C GLY A 35 31.11 12.37 -2.11
N ARG A 36 31.85 12.56 -1.01
CA ARG A 36 33.17 13.22 -1.01
C ARG A 36 34.31 12.34 -1.53
N GLU A 37 34.17 11.02 -1.40
CA GLU A 37 35.19 10.03 -1.75
C GLU A 37 34.99 9.45 -3.15
N LEU A 38 33.79 9.62 -3.70
CA LEU A 38 33.39 9.11 -5.00
C LEU A 38 33.69 10.12 -6.12
N SER A 39 33.91 9.61 -7.35
CA SER A 39 33.99 10.50 -8.52
C SER A 39 32.68 11.30 -8.69
N PRO A 40 32.72 12.49 -9.30
CA PRO A 40 31.55 13.35 -9.46
C PRO A 40 30.33 12.63 -10.05
N PHE A 41 30.54 11.76 -11.04
CA PHE A 41 29.48 10.95 -11.66
C PHE A 41 28.70 10.10 -10.65
N PHE A 42 29.42 9.42 -9.75
CA PHE A 42 28.81 8.55 -8.74
C PHE A 42 28.15 9.36 -7.63
N ALA A 43 28.80 10.46 -7.22
CA ALA A 43 28.34 11.31 -6.12
C ALA A 43 27.07 12.10 -6.46
N TYR A 44 26.88 12.52 -7.73
CA TYR A 44 25.79 13.42 -8.11
C TYR A 44 24.78 12.74 -9.04
N GLU A 45 25.19 12.26 -10.21
CA GLU A 45 24.29 11.73 -11.23
C GLU A 45 23.68 10.40 -10.79
N LEU A 46 24.54 9.44 -10.40
CA LEU A 46 24.08 8.12 -10.00
C LEU A 46 23.27 8.19 -8.70
N ALA A 47 23.75 8.94 -7.70
CA ALA A 47 23.04 9.10 -6.43
C ALA A 47 21.61 9.64 -6.64
N ASN A 48 21.46 10.72 -7.42
CA ASN A 48 20.14 11.26 -7.73
C ASN A 48 19.29 10.30 -8.58
N GLY A 49 19.88 9.64 -9.58
CA GLY A 49 19.17 8.69 -10.43
C GLY A 49 18.64 7.48 -9.64
N VAL A 50 19.47 6.91 -8.76
CA VAL A 50 19.07 5.81 -7.87
C VAL A 50 17.97 6.25 -6.90
N TYR A 51 18.08 7.44 -6.32
CA TYR A 51 17.06 7.98 -5.42
C TYR A 51 15.74 8.28 -6.14
N ALA A 52 15.80 8.73 -7.39
CA ALA A 52 14.63 8.94 -8.24
C ALA A 52 13.98 7.63 -8.71
N ALA A 53 14.79 6.61 -8.99
CA ALA A 53 14.32 5.26 -9.26
C ALA A 53 13.62 4.66 -8.03
N ALA A 54 14.14 4.94 -6.83
CA ALA A 54 13.51 4.54 -5.58
C ALA A 54 12.13 5.17 -5.41
N SER A 55 11.99 6.48 -5.57
CA SER A 55 10.69 7.17 -5.44
C SER A 55 9.70 6.77 -6.55
N ALA A 56 10.17 6.55 -7.78
CA ALA A 56 9.37 5.97 -8.86
C ALA A 56 8.85 4.56 -8.53
N ALA A 57 9.70 3.71 -7.95
CA ALA A 57 9.32 2.37 -7.53
C ALA A 57 8.27 2.40 -6.40
N VAL A 58 8.35 3.37 -5.47
CA VAL A 58 7.29 3.59 -4.46
C VAL A 58 5.96 3.90 -5.15
N LEU A 59 5.93 4.86 -6.09
CA LEU A 59 4.72 5.21 -6.84
C LEU A 59 4.14 4.01 -7.62
N ALA A 60 4.99 3.22 -8.27
CA ALA A 60 4.58 1.99 -8.93
C ALA A 60 3.96 0.99 -7.94
N GLY A 61 4.53 0.86 -6.74
CA GLY A 61 3.99 0.04 -5.66
C GLY A 61 2.60 0.47 -5.22
N TYR A 62 2.41 1.77 -4.97
CA TYR A 62 1.10 2.33 -4.63
C TYR A 62 0.05 2.10 -5.72
N ARG A 63 0.39 2.34 -6.99
CA ARG A 63 -0.51 2.05 -8.12
C ARG A 63 -0.95 0.58 -8.12
N GLN A 64 -0.02 -0.35 -7.95
CA GLN A 64 -0.33 -1.78 -7.93
C GLN A 64 -1.13 -2.22 -6.71
N LEU A 65 -0.90 -1.62 -5.53
CA LEU A 65 -1.72 -1.87 -4.34
C LEU A 65 -3.19 -1.58 -4.62
N PHE A 66 -3.50 -0.53 -5.39
CA PHE A 66 -4.86 -0.19 -5.82
C PHE A 66 -5.24 -0.76 -7.19
N LYS A 67 -4.58 -1.84 -7.62
CA LYS A 67 -4.84 -2.55 -8.90
C LYS A 67 -4.80 -1.64 -10.13
N ARG A 68 -4.06 -0.53 -10.08
CA ARG A 68 -3.84 0.39 -11.21
C ARG A 68 -2.57 0.01 -11.98
N PRO A 69 -2.51 0.32 -13.29
CA PRO A 69 -1.30 0.11 -14.08
C PRO A 69 -0.12 0.91 -13.53
N ALA A 70 1.02 0.24 -13.32
CA ALA A 70 2.21 0.88 -12.76
C ALA A 70 2.90 1.86 -13.73
N HIS A 71 2.78 1.63 -15.04
CA HIS A 71 3.47 2.38 -16.10
C HIS A 71 4.99 2.41 -15.93
N VAL A 72 5.61 1.24 -15.69
CA VAL A 72 7.05 1.12 -15.36
C VAL A 72 7.95 1.74 -16.43
N ARG A 73 7.62 1.59 -17.71
CA ARG A 73 8.40 2.20 -18.81
C ARG A 73 8.38 3.72 -18.77
N THR A 74 7.21 4.31 -18.52
CA THR A 74 7.06 5.77 -18.37
C THR A 74 7.84 6.26 -17.16
N LEU A 75 7.75 5.56 -16.02
CA LEU A 75 8.51 5.91 -14.82
C LEU A 75 10.03 5.78 -15.03
N ALA A 76 10.49 4.76 -15.73
CA ALA A 76 11.90 4.61 -16.09
C ALA A 76 12.36 5.76 -17.01
N ALA A 77 11.53 6.17 -17.97
CA ALA A 77 11.82 7.32 -18.82
C ALA A 77 11.90 8.63 -18.03
N THR A 78 11.04 8.85 -17.03
CA THR A 78 11.12 10.05 -16.18
C THR A 78 12.37 10.05 -15.29
N VAL A 79 12.80 8.88 -14.80
CA VAL A 79 14.07 8.74 -14.06
C VAL A 79 15.26 9.06 -14.97
N ALA A 80 15.30 8.46 -16.18
CA ALA A 80 16.36 8.72 -17.15
C ALA A 80 16.42 10.21 -17.55
N GLY A 81 15.25 10.82 -17.79
CA GLY A 81 15.14 12.25 -18.09
C GLY A 81 15.66 13.14 -16.96
N LEU A 82 15.34 12.80 -15.70
CA LEU A 82 15.88 13.51 -14.53
C LEU A 82 17.40 13.37 -14.46
N THR A 83 17.94 12.15 -14.56
CA THR A 83 19.39 11.91 -14.49
C THR A 83 20.13 12.66 -15.59
N ALA A 84 19.59 12.65 -16.81
CA ALA A 84 20.14 13.43 -17.93
C ALA A 84 20.08 14.94 -17.68
N ALA A 85 18.97 15.46 -17.14
CA ALA A 85 18.85 16.88 -16.79
C ALA A 85 19.85 17.30 -15.70
N ILE A 86 20.09 16.44 -14.70
CA ILE A 86 21.11 16.68 -13.67
C ILE A 86 22.50 16.72 -14.29
N GLY A 87 22.82 15.76 -15.16
CA GLY A 87 24.10 15.75 -15.89
C GLY A 87 24.28 16.99 -16.77
N TYR A 88 23.23 17.42 -17.47
CA TYR A 88 23.25 18.65 -18.26
C TYR A 88 23.57 19.88 -17.40
N PHE A 89 22.85 20.07 -16.29
CA PHE A 89 23.09 21.21 -15.40
C PHE A 89 24.41 21.10 -14.62
N HIS A 90 25.00 19.92 -14.53
CA HIS A 90 26.34 19.73 -13.99
C HIS A 90 27.42 20.10 -15.00
N TYR A 91 27.46 19.40 -16.14
CA TYR A 91 28.59 19.45 -17.07
C TYR A 91 28.51 20.62 -18.05
N VAL A 92 27.30 21.07 -18.42
CA VAL A 92 27.12 22.12 -19.43
C VAL A 92 26.94 23.48 -18.79
N TYR A 93 26.04 23.60 -17.81
CA TYR A 93 25.67 24.88 -17.21
C TYR A 93 26.28 25.14 -15.82
N ASN A 94 26.90 24.11 -15.21
CA ASN A 94 27.51 24.14 -13.88
C ASN A 94 26.68 24.88 -12.80
N SER A 95 25.39 24.57 -12.71
CA SER A 95 24.46 25.21 -11.77
C SER A 95 23.98 24.22 -10.73
N PHE A 96 24.46 24.37 -9.48
CA PHE A 96 23.93 23.64 -8.33
C PHE A 96 22.45 23.98 -8.03
N PRO A 97 22.01 25.26 -8.09
CA PRO A 97 20.59 25.60 -7.92
C PRO A 97 19.68 24.88 -8.90
N ALA A 98 20.04 24.83 -10.19
CA ALA A 98 19.24 24.16 -11.20
C ALA A 98 19.14 22.65 -10.94
N ARG A 99 20.26 21.98 -10.62
CA ARG A 99 20.24 20.55 -10.25
C ARG A 99 19.32 20.26 -9.06
N THR A 100 19.40 21.09 -8.03
CA THR A 100 18.54 20.99 -6.84
C THR A 100 17.06 21.21 -7.17
N ALA A 101 16.76 22.15 -8.07
CA ALA A 101 15.40 22.44 -8.53
C ALA A 101 14.79 21.25 -9.26
N VAL A 102 15.51 20.69 -10.25
CA VAL A 102 15.02 19.57 -11.04
C VAL A 102 14.78 18.33 -10.15
N ALA A 103 15.73 18.00 -9.27
CA ALA A 103 15.56 16.89 -8.33
C ALA A 103 14.37 17.10 -7.37
N SER A 104 14.17 18.33 -6.86
CA SER A 104 13.08 18.64 -5.94
C SER A 104 11.71 18.62 -6.62
N LEU A 105 11.59 19.20 -7.82
CA LEU A 105 10.35 19.18 -8.60
C LEU A 105 9.94 17.74 -8.97
N TYR A 106 10.91 16.88 -9.27
CA TYR A 106 10.64 15.46 -9.48
C TYR A 106 10.03 14.80 -8.24
N GLN A 107 10.57 15.07 -7.04
CA GLN A 107 10.02 14.51 -5.80
C GLN A 107 8.62 15.05 -5.48
N VAL A 108 8.35 16.33 -5.75
CA VAL A 108 7.00 16.92 -5.67
C VAL A 108 6.05 16.18 -6.62
N GLY A 109 6.46 15.97 -7.87
CA GLY A 109 5.67 15.24 -8.87
C GLY A 109 5.32 13.82 -8.43
N ILE A 110 6.29 13.09 -7.86
CA ILE A 110 6.06 11.75 -7.31
C ILE A 110 5.08 11.79 -6.12
N ALA A 111 5.27 12.71 -5.17
CA ALA A 111 4.39 12.84 -4.01
C ALA A 111 2.94 13.17 -4.41
N VAL A 112 2.76 14.09 -5.37
CA VAL A 112 1.46 14.44 -5.94
C VAL A 112 0.85 13.24 -6.67
N ALA A 113 1.62 12.50 -7.46
CA ALA A 113 1.14 11.32 -8.16
C ALA A 113 0.72 10.18 -7.21
N ILE A 114 1.42 10.00 -6.09
CA ILE A 114 1.00 9.07 -5.02
C ILE A 114 -0.32 9.57 -4.44
N GLY A 115 -0.40 10.82 -3.99
CA GLY A 115 -1.63 11.41 -3.43
C GLY A 115 -2.84 11.28 -4.37
N TYR A 116 -2.64 11.56 -5.66
CA TYR A 116 -3.66 11.40 -6.68
C TYR A 116 -4.12 9.94 -6.83
N THR A 117 -3.21 8.97 -6.76
CA THR A 117 -3.54 7.54 -6.75
C THR A 117 -4.44 7.18 -5.57
N LEU A 118 -4.15 7.71 -4.37
CA LEU A 118 -4.99 7.49 -3.18
C LEU A 118 -6.38 8.12 -3.30
N LEU A 119 -6.49 9.29 -3.94
CA LEU A 119 -7.77 9.98 -4.15
C LEU A 119 -8.64 9.27 -5.20
N GLN A 120 -8.04 8.75 -6.27
CA GLN A 120 -8.75 7.92 -7.24
C GLN A 120 -9.32 6.63 -6.61
N ALA A 121 -8.60 6.07 -5.64
CA ALA A 121 -9.03 4.89 -4.90
C ALA A 121 -10.04 5.18 -3.78
N ARG A 122 -10.71 6.35 -3.76
CA ARG A 122 -11.60 6.78 -2.66
C ARG A 122 -12.65 5.74 -2.25
N ASN A 123 -13.17 4.97 -3.20
CA ASN A 123 -14.21 3.96 -2.97
C ASN A 123 -13.64 2.63 -2.42
N GLU A 124 -12.33 2.40 -2.50
CA GLU A 124 -11.67 1.19 -1.99
C GLU A 124 -11.33 1.28 -0.51
N TRP A 125 -11.41 2.48 0.08
CA TRP A 125 -11.14 2.69 1.49
C TRP A 125 -12.38 2.35 2.33
N ARG A 126 -12.39 1.16 2.93
CA ARG A 126 -13.30 0.87 4.06
C ARG A 126 -12.73 1.49 5.35
N ARG A 127 -13.60 1.89 6.28
CA ARG A 127 -13.13 2.41 7.59
C ARG A 127 -12.20 1.39 8.28
N PRO A 128 -11.16 1.85 8.99
CA PRO A 128 -10.78 3.24 9.24
C PRO A 128 -9.83 3.85 8.17
N TYR A 129 -9.91 5.17 8.00
CA TYR A 129 -9.17 5.94 6.98
C TYR A 129 -7.74 6.35 7.39
N TYR A 130 -7.24 5.93 8.56
CA TYR A 130 -5.96 6.43 9.10
C TYR A 130 -4.75 6.20 8.18
N PRO A 131 -4.58 5.03 7.50
CA PRO A 131 -3.46 4.86 6.57
C PRO A 131 -3.50 5.85 5.41
N LYS A 132 -4.70 6.15 4.88
CA LYS A 132 -4.89 7.16 3.82
C LYS A 132 -4.43 8.54 4.30
N LEU A 133 -4.92 8.97 5.47
CA LEU A 133 -4.60 10.29 6.03
C LEU A 133 -3.11 10.42 6.33
N PHE A 134 -2.50 9.40 6.92
CA PHE A 134 -1.07 9.34 7.17
C PHE A 134 -0.26 9.52 5.88
N ILE A 135 -0.58 8.76 4.83
CA ILE A 135 0.16 8.79 3.56
C ILE A 135 -0.03 10.14 2.85
N LEU A 136 -1.24 10.70 2.86
CA LEU A 136 -1.48 12.04 2.31
C LEU A 136 -0.72 13.12 3.08
N ALA A 137 -0.70 13.07 4.41
CA ALA A 137 0.08 14.00 5.22
C ALA A 137 1.58 13.92 4.90
N MET A 138 2.13 12.70 4.75
CA MET A 138 3.53 12.51 4.38
C MET A 138 3.84 12.99 2.96
N CYS A 139 2.96 12.72 1.99
CA CYS A 139 3.12 13.26 0.63
C CYS A 139 3.09 14.79 0.62
N SER A 140 2.18 15.42 1.37
CA SER A 140 2.12 16.87 1.52
C SER A 140 3.38 17.43 2.16
N MET A 141 3.88 16.82 3.24
CA MET A 141 5.11 17.24 3.90
C MET A 141 6.33 17.15 2.97
N ILE A 142 6.45 16.08 2.18
CA ILE A 142 7.50 15.92 1.18
C ILE A 142 7.38 17.02 0.10
N ALA A 143 6.18 17.25 -0.43
CA ALA A 143 5.95 18.26 -1.45
C ALA A 143 6.28 19.68 -0.95
N VAL A 144 5.83 20.03 0.26
CA VAL A 144 6.11 21.32 0.90
C VAL A 144 7.61 21.46 1.19
N GLY A 145 8.27 20.45 1.75
CA GLY A 145 9.69 20.47 2.05
C GLY A 145 10.55 20.68 0.79
N HIS A 146 10.23 19.99 -0.30
CA HIS A 146 10.92 20.19 -1.57
C HIS A 146 10.61 21.54 -2.23
N THR A 147 9.38 22.05 -2.11
CA THR A 147 9.03 23.39 -2.59
C THR A 147 9.84 24.45 -1.84
N PHE A 148 9.88 24.34 -0.51
CA PHE A 148 10.65 25.25 0.34
C PHE A 148 12.16 25.14 0.08
N ARG A 149 12.67 23.94 -0.22
CA ARG A 149 14.05 23.73 -0.68
C ARG A 149 14.38 24.46 -1.97
N VAL A 150 13.48 24.45 -2.96
CA VAL A 150 13.69 25.24 -4.18
C VAL A 150 13.67 26.72 -3.85
N LEU A 151 12.64 27.21 -3.14
CA LEU A 151 12.55 28.64 -2.78
C LEU A 151 13.81 29.12 -2.05
N HIS A 152 14.23 28.43 -1.00
CA HIS A 152 15.45 28.74 -0.25
C HIS A 152 16.67 28.86 -1.16
N GLN A 153 16.83 27.96 -2.13
CA GLN A 153 18.00 27.97 -3.03
C GLN A 153 18.04 29.17 -3.98
N PHE A 154 16.91 29.79 -4.30
CA PHE A 154 16.81 30.92 -5.24
C PHE A 154 16.60 32.27 -4.57
N THR A 155 16.15 32.31 -3.31
CA THR A 155 15.85 33.56 -2.60
C THR A 155 16.90 33.95 -1.55
N VAL A 156 17.72 32.99 -1.09
CA VAL A 156 18.72 33.25 -0.05
C VAL A 156 20.08 33.51 -0.72
N GLU A 157 20.64 34.70 -0.50
CA GLU A 157 21.91 35.13 -1.13
C GLU A 157 23.10 34.20 -0.80
N ASN A 158 23.12 33.65 0.41
CA ASN A 158 24.16 32.72 0.88
C ASN A 158 23.68 31.26 0.92
N ALA A 159 22.83 30.87 -0.03
CA ALA A 159 22.43 29.47 -0.15
C ALA A 159 23.67 28.58 -0.46
N PRO A 160 23.73 27.35 0.07
CA PRO A 160 24.86 26.47 -0.18
C PRO A 160 25.15 26.28 -1.67
N ALA A 161 26.41 26.36 -2.05
CA ALA A 161 26.88 26.19 -3.42
C ALA A 161 27.02 24.71 -3.81
N SER A 162 27.03 23.81 -2.81
CA SER A 162 27.03 22.36 -3.03
C SER A 162 26.30 21.61 -1.93
N LEU A 163 25.94 20.35 -2.21
CA LEU A 163 25.31 19.45 -1.23
C LEU A 163 26.26 19.07 -0.09
N LEU A 164 27.57 19.04 -0.37
CA LEU A 164 28.61 18.58 0.55
C LEU A 164 29.15 19.72 1.42
N GLU A 165 28.71 20.96 1.16
CA GLU A 165 29.06 22.12 1.97
C GLU A 165 28.44 21.99 3.37
N PRO A 166 29.22 22.20 4.45
CA PRO A 166 28.72 22.18 5.82
C PRO A 166 27.65 23.25 6.03
N SER A 167 26.39 22.83 6.07
CA SER A 167 25.25 23.71 6.29
C SER A 167 24.17 22.96 7.06
N GLY A 168 23.62 23.59 8.12
CA GLY A 168 22.47 23.03 8.85
C GLY A 168 21.27 22.79 7.93
N TRP A 169 21.14 23.58 6.87
CA TRP A 169 20.12 23.41 5.83
C TRP A 169 20.29 22.11 5.05
N ASN A 170 21.51 21.83 4.56
CA ASN A 170 21.81 20.60 3.84
C ASN A 170 21.62 19.38 4.74
N VAL A 171 22.06 19.45 6.00
CA VAL A 171 21.87 18.38 7.00
C VAL A 171 20.39 18.10 7.23
N LEU A 172 19.57 19.14 7.43
CA LEU A 172 18.12 19.00 7.61
C LEU A 172 17.47 18.35 6.39
N MET A 173 17.76 18.83 5.18
CA MET A 173 17.16 18.32 3.95
C MET A 173 17.60 16.88 3.62
N LEU A 174 18.88 16.55 3.83
CA LEU A 174 19.40 15.18 3.65
C LEU A 174 18.79 14.22 4.68
N SER A 175 18.68 14.65 5.94
CA SER A 175 18.05 13.85 6.99
C SER A 175 16.58 13.60 6.69
N ALA A 176 15.83 14.65 6.32
CA ALA A 176 14.43 14.52 5.93
C ALA A 176 14.25 13.59 4.71
N GLY A 177 15.13 13.71 3.70
CA GLY A 177 15.17 12.81 2.55
C GLY A 177 15.42 11.35 2.96
N ALA A 178 16.40 11.10 3.82
CA ALA A 178 16.74 9.76 4.29
C ALA A 178 15.55 9.01 4.91
N PHE A 179 14.63 9.73 5.57
CA PHE A 179 13.41 9.17 6.15
C PHE A 179 12.20 9.17 5.22
N ALA A 180 12.15 10.01 4.19
CA ALA A 180 10.99 10.15 3.31
C ALA A 180 10.57 8.82 2.66
N LEU A 181 11.52 8.09 2.06
CA LEU A 181 11.24 6.81 1.40
C LEU A 181 10.85 5.69 2.38
N PRO A 182 11.57 5.45 3.49
CA PRO A 182 11.14 4.50 4.53
C PRO A 182 9.73 4.79 5.07
N VAL A 183 9.40 6.06 5.30
CA VAL A 183 8.08 6.46 5.81
C VAL A 183 6.98 6.19 4.79
N LEU A 184 7.20 6.48 3.50
CA LEU A 184 6.25 6.12 2.45
C LEU A 184 6.11 4.60 2.27
N ALA A 185 7.20 3.84 2.43
CA ALA A 185 7.17 2.38 2.42
C ALA A 185 6.38 1.81 3.61
N PHE A 186 6.50 2.43 4.78
CA PHE A 186 5.68 2.09 5.95
C PHE A 186 4.20 2.35 5.70
N GLY A 187 3.84 3.45 5.02
CA GLY A 187 2.47 3.69 4.58
C GLY A 187 1.89 2.55 3.72
N ALA A 188 2.68 2.01 2.80
CA ALA A 188 2.28 0.86 1.98
C ALA A 188 2.13 -0.43 2.83
N LEU A 189 2.99 -0.62 3.83
CA LEU A 189 2.87 -1.72 4.79
C LEU A 189 1.59 -1.61 5.62
N LEU A 190 1.20 -0.42 6.09
CA LEU A 190 -0.06 -0.22 6.81
C LEU A 190 -1.28 -0.65 5.98
N ILE A 191 -1.28 -0.33 4.68
CA ILE A 191 -2.33 -0.77 3.76
C ILE A 191 -2.34 -2.31 3.64
N ALA A 192 -1.18 -2.92 3.45
CA ALA A 192 -1.06 -4.37 3.29
C ALA A 192 -1.45 -5.13 4.56
N HIS A 193 -0.99 -4.67 5.72
CA HIS A 193 -1.34 -5.20 7.03
C HIS A 193 -2.85 -5.15 7.25
N ARG A 194 -3.49 -3.99 6.99
CA ARG A 194 -4.95 -3.86 7.12
C ARG A 194 -5.70 -4.86 6.25
N ARG A 195 -5.24 -5.12 5.03
CA ARG A 195 -5.87 -6.12 4.14
C ARG A 195 -5.77 -7.52 4.69
N ILE A 196 -4.60 -7.90 5.22
CA ILE A 196 -4.42 -9.22 5.82
C ILE A 196 -5.26 -9.38 7.08
N VAL A 197 -5.35 -8.35 7.93
CA VAL A 197 -6.23 -8.36 9.10
C VAL A 197 -7.69 -8.54 8.68
N LEU A 198 -8.16 -7.80 7.67
CA LEU A 198 -9.53 -7.96 7.16
C LEU A 198 -9.79 -9.35 6.55
N LEU A 199 -8.81 -9.94 5.88
CA LEU A 199 -8.92 -11.31 5.34
C LEU A 199 -8.95 -12.34 6.48
N ALA A 200 -8.13 -12.17 7.51
CA ALA A 200 -8.12 -13.03 8.68
C ALA A 200 -9.43 -12.91 9.48
N GLU A 201 -9.94 -11.69 9.70
CA GLU A 201 -11.25 -11.45 10.31
C GLU A 201 -12.36 -12.11 9.50
N TYR A 202 -12.31 -12.02 8.17
CA TYR A 202 -13.30 -12.68 7.31
C TYR A 202 -13.22 -14.19 7.44
N ALA A 203 -12.02 -14.78 7.35
CA ALA A 203 -11.78 -16.22 7.45
C ALA A 203 -12.13 -16.80 8.83
N ALA A 204 -11.97 -16.03 9.91
CA ALA A 204 -12.39 -16.45 11.25
C ALA A 204 -13.92 -16.48 11.39
N ASN A 205 -14.60 -15.55 10.71
CA ASN A 205 -16.05 -15.36 10.84
C ASN A 205 -16.87 -16.08 9.78
N HIS A 206 -16.27 -16.64 8.73
CA HIS A 206 -16.99 -17.28 7.63
C HIS A 206 -16.44 -18.67 7.29
N ASP A 207 -17.32 -19.58 6.88
CA ASP A 207 -16.95 -20.87 6.30
C ASP A 207 -16.28 -20.66 4.95
N TYR A 208 -15.09 -21.23 4.76
CA TYR A 208 -14.26 -20.99 3.57
C TYR A 208 -14.87 -21.53 2.27
N LEU A 209 -15.70 -22.56 2.34
CA LEU A 209 -16.29 -23.22 1.18
C LEU A 209 -17.54 -22.49 0.69
N THR A 210 -18.36 -22.05 1.63
CA THR A 210 -19.72 -21.56 1.35
C THR A 210 -19.88 -20.06 1.53
N GLY A 211 -18.99 -19.42 2.28
CA GLY A 211 -19.09 -18.00 2.63
C GLY A 211 -20.17 -17.67 3.65
N ALA A 212 -20.89 -18.68 4.20
CA ALA A 212 -21.79 -18.52 5.34
C ALA A 212 -21.03 -18.16 6.62
N TRP A 213 -21.72 -17.72 7.68
CA TRP A 213 -21.07 -17.48 8.97
C TRP A 213 -20.44 -18.78 9.50
N SER A 214 -19.26 -18.65 10.09
CA SER A 214 -18.64 -19.73 10.85
C SER A 214 -19.50 -20.02 12.07
N ARG A 215 -19.45 -21.27 12.54
CA ARG A 215 -20.26 -21.70 13.68
C ARG A 215 -20.07 -20.82 14.92
N PRO A 216 -18.84 -20.49 15.36
CA PRO A 216 -18.65 -19.57 16.48
C PRO A 216 -19.29 -18.19 16.24
N ALA A 217 -19.07 -17.60 15.06
CA ALA A 217 -19.63 -16.29 14.72
C ALA A 217 -21.16 -16.30 14.69
N PHE A 218 -21.78 -17.37 14.18
CA PHE A 218 -23.22 -17.54 14.16
C PHE A 218 -23.83 -17.60 15.57
N PHE A 219 -23.22 -18.35 16.49
CA PHE A 219 -23.69 -18.39 17.88
C PHE A 219 -23.51 -17.05 18.60
N ASP A 220 -22.42 -16.32 18.33
CA ASP A 220 -22.22 -14.98 18.85
C ASP A 220 -23.29 -13.99 18.35
N ILE A 221 -23.66 -14.08 17.07
CA ILE A 221 -24.76 -13.28 16.49
C ILE A 221 -26.10 -13.68 17.14
N GLY A 222 -26.39 -14.98 17.24
CA GLY A 222 -27.61 -15.50 17.84
C GLY A 222 -27.80 -15.05 19.30
N ASN A 223 -26.73 -15.08 20.10
CA ASN A 223 -26.76 -14.61 21.48
C ASN A 223 -27.06 -13.11 21.59
N ARG A 224 -26.49 -12.29 20.68
CA ARG A 224 -26.77 -10.84 20.63
C ARG A 224 -28.21 -10.55 20.22
N GLU A 225 -28.72 -11.26 19.22
CA GLU A 225 -30.11 -11.09 18.76
C GLU A 225 -31.12 -11.59 19.81
N MET A 226 -30.81 -12.67 20.54
CA MET A 226 -31.63 -13.13 21.66
C MET A 226 -31.71 -12.10 22.79
N SER A 227 -30.56 -11.49 23.15
CA SER A 227 -30.53 -10.39 24.14
C SER A 227 -31.33 -9.17 23.65
N ARG A 228 -31.21 -8.81 22.36
CA ARG A 228 -31.94 -7.70 21.75
C ARG A 228 -33.45 -7.95 21.71
N ALA A 229 -33.87 -9.15 21.33
CA ALA A 229 -35.26 -9.60 21.32
C ALA A 229 -35.86 -9.47 22.72
N SER A 230 -35.17 -10.00 23.74
CA SER A 230 -35.57 -9.89 25.15
C SER A 230 -35.74 -8.44 25.61
N ARG A 231 -34.80 -7.54 25.28
CA ARG A 231 -34.87 -6.12 25.65
C ARG A 231 -35.96 -5.33 24.92
N THR A 232 -36.25 -5.69 23.67
CA THR A 232 -37.18 -4.92 22.81
C THR A 232 -38.59 -5.51 22.76
N GLY A 233 -38.81 -6.68 23.36
CA GLY A 233 -40.06 -7.44 23.26
C GLY A 233 -40.34 -7.97 21.85
N LYS A 234 -39.35 -7.95 20.94
CA LYS A 234 -39.48 -8.46 19.57
C LYS A 234 -39.20 -9.96 19.53
N SER A 235 -39.86 -10.68 18.63
CA SER A 235 -39.60 -12.10 18.38
C SER A 235 -38.37 -12.31 17.49
N MET A 236 -37.73 -13.46 17.67
CA MET A 236 -36.71 -13.99 16.76
C MET A 236 -37.11 -15.40 16.33
N ALA A 237 -36.65 -15.84 15.16
CA ALA A 237 -36.85 -17.20 14.67
C ALA A 237 -35.50 -17.84 14.35
N LEU A 238 -35.40 -19.16 14.58
CA LEU A 238 -34.28 -19.99 14.16
C LEU A 238 -34.85 -21.09 13.26
N LEU A 239 -34.33 -21.17 12.04
CA LEU A 239 -34.67 -22.21 11.09
C LEU A 239 -33.49 -23.19 10.97
N LEU A 240 -33.77 -24.48 11.14
CA LEU A 240 -32.82 -25.54 10.83
C LEU A 240 -33.26 -26.19 9.52
N VAL A 241 -32.40 -26.13 8.51
CA VAL A 241 -32.64 -26.71 7.19
C VAL A 241 -31.69 -27.87 6.98
N ASP A 242 -32.22 -29.00 6.49
CA ASP A 242 -31.44 -30.16 6.07
C ASP A 242 -31.53 -30.30 4.54
N LEU A 243 -30.43 -30.71 3.91
CA LEU A 243 -30.40 -30.95 2.47
C LEU A 243 -30.77 -32.40 2.19
N ASP A 244 -32.00 -32.60 1.72
CA ASP A 244 -32.50 -33.92 1.35
C ASP A 244 -31.59 -34.58 0.31
N ASN A 245 -31.33 -35.88 0.50
CA ASN A 245 -30.52 -36.71 -0.41
C ASN A 245 -29.09 -36.20 -0.66
N PHE A 246 -28.50 -35.39 0.23
CA PHE A 246 -27.13 -34.89 0.07
C PHE A 246 -26.06 -36.00 0.13
N LYS A 247 -26.24 -37.02 0.98
CA LYS A 247 -25.29 -38.13 1.11
C LYS A 247 -25.17 -38.98 -0.17
N PRO A 248 -26.27 -39.41 -0.82
CA PRO A 248 -26.22 -40.05 -2.14
C PRO A 248 -25.43 -39.27 -3.21
N VAL A 249 -25.50 -37.93 -3.20
CA VAL A 249 -24.72 -37.09 -4.13
C VAL A 249 -23.23 -37.25 -3.88
N ASN A 250 -22.80 -37.19 -2.62
CA ASN A 250 -21.40 -37.44 -2.25
C ASN A 250 -20.95 -38.86 -2.62
N ASP A 251 -21.79 -39.85 -2.36
CA ASP A 251 -21.47 -41.26 -2.62
C ASP A 251 -21.36 -41.56 -4.13
N THR A 252 -22.17 -40.90 -4.96
CA THR A 252 -22.22 -41.14 -6.43
C THR A 252 -21.22 -40.29 -7.21
N HIS A 253 -21.02 -39.04 -6.81
CA HIS A 253 -20.26 -38.04 -7.58
C HIS A 253 -19.00 -37.54 -6.86
N GLY A 254 -18.73 -38.05 -5.65
CA GLY A 254 -17.59 -37.67 -4.82
C GLY A 254 -17.80 -36.36 -4.05
N HIS A 255 -16.97 -36.16 -3.03
CA HIS A 255 -17.05 -34.99 -2.15
C HIS A 255 -16.95 -33.65 -2.89
N ALA A 256 -16.14 -33.55 -3.95
CA ALA A 256 -16.03 -32.34 -4.74
C ALA A 256 -17.33 -31.96 -5.49
N ALA A 257 -18.21 -32.92 -5.76
CA ALA A 257 -19.53 -32.63 -6.31
C ALA A 257 -20.51 -32.18 -5.22
N GLY A 258 -20.48 -32.82 -4.05
CA GLY A 258 -21.29 -32.37 -2.91
C GLY A 258 -20.90 -30.98 -2.42
N ASP A 259 -19.60 -30.66 -2.37
CA ASP A 259 -19.11 -29.31 -2.03
C ASP A 259 -19.65 -28.26 -3.00
N ARG A 260 -19.75 -28.57 -4.31
CA ARG A 260 -20.35 -27.66 -5.31
C ARG A 260 -21.84 -27.44 -5.07
N VAL A 261 -22.60 -28.51 -4.84
CA VAL A 261 -24.04 -28.42 -4.50
C VAL A 261 -24.23 -27.59 -3.24
N LEU A 262 -23.39 -27.77 -2.24
CA LEU A 262 -23.45 -27.05 -0.98
C LEU A 262 -23.17 -25.55 -1.17
N THR A 263 -22.14 -25.21 -1.94
CA THR A 263 -21.79 -23.82 -2.26
C THR A 263 -22.92 -23.14 -3.04
N GLU A 264 -23.51 -23.80 -4.04
CA GLU A 264 -24.64 -23.27 -4.81
C GLU A 264 -25.88 -23.08 -3.93
N PHE A 265 -26.23 -24.08 -3.11
CA PHE A 265 -27.35 -23.97 -2.18
C PHE A 265 -27.20 -22.79 -1.21
N VAL A 266 -26.04 -22.66 -0.57
CA VAL A 266 -25.78 -21.54 0.34
C VAL A 266 -25.82 -20.20 -0.41
N HIS A 267 -25.30 -20.14 -1.64
CA HIS A 267 -25.34 -18.94 -2.45
C HIS A 267 -26.78 -18.49 -2.74
N GLU A 268 -27.64 -19.40 -3.20
CA GLU A 268 -29.07 -19.13 -3.44
C GLU A 268 -29.78 -18.65 -2.17
N VAL A 269 -29.57 -19.34 -1.04
CA VAL A 269 -30.19 -18.93 0.23
C VAL A 269 -29.72 -17.54 0.65
N LEU A 270 -28.43 -17.22 0.53
CA LEU A 270 -27.91 -15.89 0.89
C LEU A 270 -28.47 -14.76 0.03
N GLN A 271 -28.91 -15.02 -1.20
CA GLN A 271 -29.57 -14.02 -2.05
C GLN A 271 -31.01 -13.72 -1.59
N GLU A 272 -31.69 -14.71 -1.01
CA GLU A 272 -33.06 -14.57 -0.51
C GLU A 272 -33.12 -14.00 0.93
N LEU A 273 -32.01 -14.09 1.67
CA LEU A 273 -31.91 -13.58 3.04
C LEU A 273 -31.81 -12.04 3.08
N ARG A 274 -32.48 -11.44 4.06
CA ARG A 274 -32.36 -9.99 4.33
C ARG A 274 -31.02 -9.71 4.99
N SER A 275 -30.58 -8.45 4.95
CA SER A 275 -29.32 -8.02 5.56
C SER A 275 -29.19 -8.25 7.08
N ILE A 276 -30.29 -8.54 7.76
CA ILE A 276 -30.35 -8.83 9.20
C ILE A 276 -30.35 -10.33 9.50
N ASP A 277 -30.61 -11.17 8.50
CA ASP A 277 -30.66 -12.61 8.66
C ASP A 277 -29.23 -13.17 8.61
N SER A 278 -29.02 -14.31 9.26
CA SER A 278 -27.71 -14.95 9.34
C SER A 278 -27.86 -16.44 9.08
N LEU A 279 -26.96 -16.98 8.27
CA LEU A 279 -26.90 -18.40 7.91
C LEU A 279 -25.57 -18.98 8.39
N CYS A 280 -25.62 -20.20 8.93
CA CYS A 280 -24.44 -20.99 9.27
C CYS A 280 -24.65 -22.42 8.77
N LEU A 281 -23.57 -23.01 8.26
CA LEU A 281 -23.56 -24.41 7.91
C LEU A 281 -23.20 -25.27 9.14
N ARG A 282 -23.95 -26.34 9.38
CA ARG A 282 -23.61 -27.35 10.39
C ARG A 282 -23.02 -28.57 9.68
N ARG A 283 -21.68 -28.66 9.59
CA ARG A 283 -21.05 -29.92 9.19
C ARG A 283 -21.15 -30.93 10.36
N PRO A 284 -21.42 -32.21 10.09
CA PRO A 284 -21.17 -33.26 11.08
C PRO A 284 -19.68 -33.19 11.45
N SER A 285 -19.36 -33.20 12.75
CA SER A 285 -17.99 -33.41 13.19
C SER A 285 -17.54 -34.79 12.69
N SER A 286 -16.50 -34.82 11.85
CA SER A 286 -15.79 -36.04 11.45
C SER A 286 -15.29 -36.80 12.67
#